data_AF-A0A565C6F1-F1
#
_entry.id   AF-A0A565C6F1-F1
#
_cell.length_a   1.000
_cell.length_b   1.000
_cell.length_c   1.000
_cell.angle_alpha   90.00
_cell.angle_beta   90.00
_cell.angle_gamma   90.00
#
_symmetry.space_group_name_H-M   'P 1'
#
loop_
_entity.id
_entity.type
_entity.pdbx_description
1 polymer ?
#
loop_
_entity_poly.entity_id
_entity_poly.type
_entity_poly.pdbx_seq_one_letter_code
_entity_poly.pdbx_strand_id
1 'polypeptide(L)'
;MENVVDMLKFVEGYLGRYAVGRLVKMNNQRRMGMMVAGSYGLAQFRMRLFLWGAQSSKSLPQFPLPTHDVDIREGMPVKFHGNIVAYDQNNDVELEGKIVLEDVITDLPVVTNHETRDEMPYGKDHESSFQRFIRLKKDEMISSSSTKDVLFDHHPLNLNDDDSERVSMIPRRRERTLETYLV
;
A
#
# COMPACT_ATOMS: atom_id res chain seq x y z
N MET A 1 -6.49 -1.67 15.76
CA MET A 1 -7.09 -0.45 15.17
C MET A 1 -6.13 0.07 14.11
N GLU A 2 -6.65 0.47 12.95
CA GLU A 2 -5.90 1.11 11.85
C GLU A 2 -6.44 2.53 11.67
N ASN A 3 -5.57 3.48 11.33
CA ASN A 3 -5.97 4.84 10.98
C ASN A 3 -4.92 5.57 10.13
N VAL A 4 -5.26 6.74 9.59
CA VAL A 4 -4.33 7.65 8.94
C VAL A 4 -3.31 8.21 9.94
N VAL A 5 -2.12 8.51 9.43
CA VAL A 5 -1.00 9.06 10.23
C VAL A 5 -1.33 10.44 10.82
N ASP A 6 -2.23 11.18 10.20
CA ASP A 6 -2.63 12.51 10.68
C ASP A 6 -3.27 12.47 12.08
N MET A 7 -3.73 11.30 12.54
CA MET A 7 -4.15 11.09 13.93
C MET A 7 -3.02 11.37 14.95
N LEU A 8 -1.76 11.26 14.53
CA LEU A 8 -0.57 11.60 15.32
C LEU A 8 -0.07 13.03 15.09
N LYS A 9 -0.50 13.69 14.01
CA LYS A 9 -0.12 15.08 13.71
C LYS A 9 -1.11 16.08 14.31
N PHE A 10 -2.40 15.76 14.22
CA PHE A 10 -3.49 16.62 14.68
C PHE A 10 -3.43 16.84 16.20
N VAL A 11 -3.45 18.11 16.61
CA VAL A 11 -3.42 18.56 18.02
C VAL A 11 -2.37 17.77 18.81
N GLU A 12 -1.13 17.78 18.32
CA GLU A 12 0.02 17.09 18.93
C GLU A 12 -0.18 15.58 19.19
N GLY A 13 -0.98 14.94 18.33
CA GLY A 13 -1.33 13.53 18.42
C GLY A 13 -2.36 13.22 19.50
N TYR A 14 -3.23 14.18 19.84
CA TYR A 14 -4.28 14.02 20.86
C TYR A 14 -5.08 12.73 20.67
N LEU A 15 -5.54 12.46 19.44
CA LEU A 15 -6.34 11.28 19.14
C LEU A 15 -5.54 9.98 19.30
N GLY A 16 -4.28 9.95 18.85
CA GLY A 16 -3.38 8.82 19.06
C GLY A 16 -3.13 8.53 20.54
N ARG A 17 -2.80 9.57 21.30
CA ARG A 17 -2.59 9.50 22.77
C ARG A 17 -3.86 9.05 23.49
N TYR A 18 -5.02 9.58 23.08
CA TYR A 18 -6.32 9.19 23.62
C TYR A 18 -6.59 7.68 23.39
N ALA A 19 -6.41 7.20 22.16
CA ALA A 19 -6.61 5.78 21.84
C ALA A 19 -5.71 4.86 22.68
N VAL A 20 -4.43 5.20 22.83
CA VAL A 20 -3.49 4.49 23.70
C VAL A 20 -3.94 4.55 25.17
N GLY A 21 -4.32 5.73 25.65
CA GLY A 21 -4.80 5.93 27.02
C GLY A 21 -6.04 5.10 27.36
N ARG A 22 -6.94 4.89 26.39
CA ARG A 22 -8.10 3.99 26.56
C ARG A 22 -7.68 2.54 26.77
N LEU A 23 -6.71 2.02 26.01
CA LEU A 23 -6.19 0.66 26.21
C LEU A 23 -5.52 0.51 27.58
N VAL A 24 -4.76 1.54 28.02
CA VAL A 24 -4.16 1.56 29.37
C VAL A 24 -5.23 1.52 30.46
N LYS A 25 -6.29 2.34 30.34
CA LYS A 25 -7.42 2.36 31.29
C LYS A 25 -8.13 1.01 31.39
N MET A 26 -8.16 0.24 30.31
CA MET A 26 -8.77 -1.10 30.26
C MET A 26 -7.81 -2.22 30.71
N ASN A 27 -6.64 -1.88 31.25
CA ASN A 27 -5.60 -2.83 31.66
C ASN A 27 -5.15 -3.78 30.53
N ASN A 28 -5.11 -3.25 29.30
CA ASN A 28 -4.61 -3.96 28.13
C ASN A 28 -3.13 -3.62 27.90
N GLN A 29 -2.39 -4.63 27.45
CA GLN A 29 -1.15 -4.44 26.72
C GLN A 29 -1.43 -3.71 25.42
N ARG A 30 -0.46 -2.94 24.92
CA ARG A 30 -0.63 -2.03 23.80
C ARG A 30 0.68 -1.82 23.06
N ARG A 31 0.59 -1.66 21.75
CA ARG A 31 1.73 -1.30 20.90
C ARG A 31 1.23 -0.51 19.72
N MET A 32 1.92 0.58 19.43
CA MET A 32 1.59 1.47 18.32
C MET A 32 2.73 1.44 17.30
N GLY A 33 2.40 1.46 16.01
CA GLY A 33 3.38 1.43 14.94
C GLY A 33 2.84 2.09 13.68
N MET A 34 3.73 2.70 12.91
CA MET A 34 3.45 3.23 11.58
C MET A 34 4.11 2.33 10.55
N MET A 35 3.32 1.83 9.60
CA MET A 35 3.77 0.90 8.56
C MET A 35 3.53 1.51 7.18
N VAL A 36 4.47 1.32 6.26
CA VAL A 36 4.37 1.78 4.86
C VAL A 36 4.01 0.59 3.98
N ALA A 37 2.90 0.67 3.25
CA ALA A 37 2.45 -0.40 2.36
C ALA A 37 3.53 -0.85 1.36
N GLY A 38 4.29 0.10 0.79
CA GLY A 38 5.36 -0.20 -0.16
C GLY A 38 6.49 -1.06 0.40
N SER A 39 6.77 -0.96 1.70
CA SER A 39 7.74 -1.82 2.40
C SER A 39 7.33 -3.30 2.47
N TYR A 40 6.13 -3.63 2.01
CA TYR A 40 5.57 -4.99 2.00
C TYR A 40 5.15 -5.42 0.59
N GLY A 41 5.81 -4.90 -0.45
CA GLY A 41 5.67 -5.37 -1.83
C GLY A 41 4.51 -4.74 -2.59
N LEU A 42 4.27 -3.45 -2.42
CA LEU A 42 3.25 -2.71 -3.15
C LEU A 42 3.85 -1.49 -3.87
N ALA A 43 3.39 -1.20 -5.09
CA ALA A 43 3.78 0.00 -5.84
C ALA A 43 3.11 1.28 -5.30
N GLN A 44 3.08 1.45 -3.98
CA GLN A 44 2.43 2.58 -3.31
C GLN A 44 3.13 2.96 -2.00
N PHE A 45 3.48 4.24 -1.87
CA PHE A 45 3.86 4.80 -0.58
C PHE A 45 2.61 5.20 0.22
N ARG A 46 2.05 4.26 0.98
CA ARG A 46 0.88 4.50 1.84
C ARG A 46 1.24 4.18 3.28
N MET A 47 1.47 5.21 4.08
CA MET A 47 1.69 5.05 5.51
C MET A 47 0.39 5.05 6.30
N ARG A 48 0.27 4.11 7.24
CA ARG A 48 -0.86 4.01 8.18
C ARG A 48 -0.38 3.72 9.59
N LEU A 49 -1.17 4.20 10.55
CA LEU A 49 -1.02 3.94 11.97
C LEU A 49 -1.76 2.66 12.33
N PHE A 50 -1.09 1.78 13.06
CA PHE A 50 -1.65 0.59 13.65
C PHE A 50 -1.48 0.63 15.16
N LEU A 51 -2.55 0.26 15.87
CA LEU A 51 -2.56 0.12 17.32
C LEU A 51 -3.04 -1.29 17.69
N TRP A 52 -2.13 -2.08 18.24
CA TRP A 52 -2.43 -3.35 18.88
C TRP A 52 -2.91 -3.12 20.31
N GLY A 53 -3.88 -3.93 20.71
CA GLY A 53 -4.32 -4.08 22.09
C GLY A 53 -4.50 -5.56 22.40
N ALA A 54 -3.97 -6.01 23.52
CA ALA A 54 -4.13 -7.39 23.99
C ALA A 54 -4.45 -7.40 25.49
N GLN A 55 -5.26 -8.35 25.93
CA GLN A 55 -5.49 -8.56 27.37
C GLN A 55 -4.17 -8.89 28.07
N SER A 56 -4.06 -8.57 29.36
CA SER A 56 -2.85 -8.85 30.15
C SER A 56 -2.42 -10.32 30.19
N SER A 57 -3.36 -11.24 29.95
CA SER A 57 -3.11 -12.70 29.91
C SER A 57 -2.71 -13.24 28.52
N LYS A 58 -2.66 -12.40 27.49
CA LYS A 58 -2.36 -12.81 26.10
C LYS A 58 -1.02 -12.23 25.65
N SER A 59 -0.38 -12.86 24.68
CA SER A 59 0.82 -12.27 24.06
C SER A 59 0.43 -11.07 23.20
N LEU A 60 1.15 -9.96 23.34
CA LEU A 60 0.97 -8.78 22.49
C LEU A 60 1.68 -9.00 21.14
N PRO A 61 0.96 -8.92 20.00
CA PRO A 61 1.58 -9.09 18.69
C PRO A 61 2.68 -8.06 18.40
N GLN A 62 3.71 -8.50 17.68
CA GLN A 62 4.73 -7.63 17.09
C GLN A 62 4.23 -7.10 15.73
N PHE A 63 4.86 -6.04 15.23
CA PHE A 63 4.68 -5.66 13.82
C PHE A 63 5.65 -6.45 12.95
N PRO A 64 5.23 -6.89 11.75
CA PRO A 64 6.16 -7.48 10.80
C PRO A 64 7.13 -6.42 10.30
N LEU A 65 8.41 -6.78 10.22
CA LEU A 65 9.43 -5.91 9.66
C LEU A 65 9.26 -5.81 8.12
N PRO A 66 9.73 -4.70 7.50
CA PRO A 66 9.75 -4.54 6.05
C PRO A 66 10.33 -5.75 5.30
N THR A 67 9.82 -6.04 4.11
CA THR A 67 10.36 -7.08 3.21
C THR A 67 10.90 -6.50 1.92
N HIS A 68 10.45 -5.30 1.54
CA HIS A 68 10.85 -4.61 0.32
C HIS A 68 11.44 -3.24 0.64
N ASP A 69 12.39 -2.81 -0.19
CA ASP A 69 12.91 -1.47 -0.14
C ASP A 69 11.85 -0.43 -0.56
N VAL A 70 11.94 0.79 -0.02
CA VAL A 70 11.03 1.88 -0.34
C VAL A 70 11.74 3.22 -0.24
N ASP A 71 11.47 4.10 -1.20
CA ASP A 71 11.95 5.48 -1.13
C ASP A 71 11.27 6.20 0.05
N ILE A 72 12.06 6.69 1.01
CA ILE A 72 11.56 7.48 2.14
C ILE A 72 11.01 8.81 1.59
N ARG A 73 9.75 9.13 1.96
CA ARG A 73 9.11 10.39 1.57
C ARG A 73 8.97 11.35 2.75
N GLU A 74 8.94 12.64 2.42
CA GLU A 74 8.67 13.72 3.37
C GLU A 74 7.26 13.60 3.98
N GLY A 75 7.07 14.18 5.17
CA GLY A 75 5.76 14.21 5.85
C GLY A 75 5.59 13.24 7.03
N MET A 76 6.69 12.64 7.49
CA MET A 76 6.75 11.77 8.67
C MET A 76 6.55 12.55 9.98
N PRO A 77 5.73 12.07 10.94
CA PRO A 77 5.58 12.75 12.22
C PRO A 77 6.86 12.64 13.06
N VAL A 78 7.66 13.70 13.08
CA VAL A 78 8.96 13.75 13.78
C VAL A 78 8.84 13.34 15.25
N LYS A 79 7.82 13.84 15.96
CA LYS A 79 7.55 13.51 17.37
C LYS A 79 7.28 12.03 17.64
N PHE A 80 6.92 11.26 16.60
CA PHE A 80 6.57 9.83 16.70
C PHE A 80 7.49 8.94 15.86
N HIS A 81 8.66 9.44 15.44
CA HIS A 81 9.59 8.70 14.58
C HIS A 81 9.98 7.33 15.14
N GLY A 82 10.13 7.21 16.47
CA GLY A 82 10.39 5.92 17.13
C GLY A 82 9.24 4.90 17.07
N ASN A 83 8.09 5.24 16.48
CA ASN A 83 7.00 4.29 16.23
C ASN A 83 6.95 3.85 14.77
N ILE A 84 7.91 4.23 13.92
CA ILE A 84 7.99 3.71 12.56
C ILE A 84 8.48 2.28 12.64
N VAL A 85 7.79 1.37 11.94
CA VAL A 85 8.21 -0.02 11.81
C VAL A 85 9.25 -0.08 10.69
N ALA A 86 10.52 -0.15 11.08
CA ALA A 86 11.67 -0.23 10.18
C ALA A 86 12.80 -1.04 10.85
N TYR A 87 13.78 -1.45 10.05
CA TYR A 87 15.03 -1.98 10.59
C TYR A 87 15.85 -0.87 11.23
N ASP A 88 16.65 -1.23 12.24
CA ASP A 88 17.65 -0.31 12.79
C ASP A 88 18.68 0.05 11.71
N GLN A 89 19.14 1.30 11.70
CA GLN A 89 20.08 1.82 10.68
C GLN A 89 21.41 1.07 10.59
N ASN A 90 21.75 0.29 11.62
CA ASN A 90 22.99 -0.48 11.71
C ASN A 90 22.82 -1.94 11.27
N ASN A 91 21.62 -2.37 10.89
CA ASN A 91 21.37 -3.74 10.43
C ASN A 91 21.54 -3.80 8.91
N ASP A 92 22.50 -4.61 8.46
CA ASP A 92 22.64 -4.95 7.05
C ASP A 92 21.61 -6.03 6.71
N VAL A 93 20.51 -5.63 6.08
CA VAL A 93 19.40 -6.53 5.70
C VAL A 93 19.17 -6.43 4.21
N GLU A 94 19.24 -7.57 3.55
CA GLU A 94 18.88 -7.69 2.14
C GLU A 94 17.35 -7.66 2.01
N LEU A 95 16.82 -6.58 1.43
CA LEU A 95 15.40 -6.41 1.13
C LEU A 95 15.16 -6.68 -0.36
N GLU A 96 13.96 -7.15 -0.68
CA GLU A 96 13.50 -7.26 -2.05
C GLU A 96 13.44 -5.88 -2.72
N GLY A 97 13.61 -5.86 -4.04
CA GLY A 97 13.53 -4.62 -4.82
C GLY A 97 12.16 -3.95 -4.69
N LYS A 98 12.14 -2.61 -4.75
CA LYS A 98 10.88 -1.85 -4.73
C LYS A 98 10.00 -2.22 -5.93
N ILE A 99 8.71 -2.43 -5.67
CA ILE A 99 7.71 -2.71 -6.72
C ILE A 99 7.32 -1.39 -7.40
N VAL A 100 7.38 -1.35 -8.73
CA VAL A 100 6.97 -0.20 -9.54
C VAL A 100 5.65 -0.46 -10.28
N LEU A 101 5.06 0.58 -10.86
CA LEU A 101 3.77 0.45 -11.54
C LEU A 101 3.83 -0.53 -12.72
N GLU A 102 4.96 -0.61 -13.40
CA GLU A 102 5.20 -1.57 -14.49
C GLU A 102 5.00 -3.02 -14.02
N ASP A 103 5.55 -3.37 -12.85
CA ASP A 103 5.37 -4.71 -12.26
C ASP A 103 3.91 -5.05 -11.94
N VAL A 104 3.01 -4.05 -11.87
CA VAL A 104 1.64 -4.22 -11.38
C VAL A 104 0.63 -4.31 -12.51
N ILE A 105 0.74 -3.47 -13.54
CA ILE A 105 -0.36 -3.27 -14.51
C ILE A 105 -0.04 -3.66 -15.95
N THR A 106 1.19 -4.05 -16.29
CA THR A 106 1.55 -4.33 -17.68
C THR A 106 0.80 -5.52 -18.26
N ASP A 107 0.38 -6.50 -17.45
CA ASP A 107 -0.35 -7.67 -17.92
C ASP A 107 -1.82 -7.40 -18.26
N LEU A 108 -2.36 -6.24 -17.87
CA LEU A 108 -3.76 -5.88 -18.06
C LEU A 108 -4.07 -5.53 -19.53
N PRO A 109 -5.26 -5.92 -20.04
CA PRO A 109 -5.69 -5.60 -21.39
C PRO A 109 -6.00 -4.10 -21.54
N VAL A 110 -5.82 -3.57 -22.75
CA VAL A 110 -6.18 -2.18 -23.06
C VAL A 110 -7.70 -2.03 -23.10
N VAL A 111 -8.23 -1.03 -22.39
CA VAL A 111 -9.66 -0.69 -22.34
C VAL A 111 -9.88 0.77 -22.72
N THR A 112 -11.12 1.13 -23.06
CA THR A 112 -11.51 2.52 -23.39
C THR A 112 -12.17 3.21 -22.19
N ASN A 113 -12.40 4.53 -22.29
CA ASN A 113 -13.11 5.33 -21.27
C ASN A 113 -14.52 4.79 -20.95
N HIS A 114 -15.15 4.09 -21.90
CA HIS A 114 -16.52 3.59 -21.80
C HIS A 114 -16.59 2.08 -21.52
N GLU A 115 -15.51 1.47 -21.03
CA GLU A 115 -15.56 0.07 -20.60
C GLU A 115 -16.51 -0.08 -19.40
N THR A 116 -17.41 -1.05 -19.46
CA THR A 116 -18.42 -1.30 -18.41
C THR A 116 -18.54 -2.78 -18.06
N ARG A 117 -17.70 -3.64 -18.61
CA ARG A 117 -17.74 -5.07 -18.29
C ARG A 117 -17.10 -5.31 -16.94
N ASP A 118 -17.86 -5.92 -16.03
CA ASP A 118 -17.36 -6.35 -14.72
C ASP A 118 -16.37 -7.53 -14.86
N GLU A 119 -16.52 -8.33 -15.91
CA GLU A 119 -15.69 -9.51 -16.19
C GLU A 119 -15.11 -9.48 -17.61
N MET A 120 -13.81 -9.73 -17.74
CA MET A 120 -13.13 -9.87 -19.04
C MET A 120 -11.91 -10.81 -18.98
N PRO A 121 -11.42 -11.33 -20.10
CA PRO A 121 -10.17 -12.10 -20.12
C PRO A 121 -8.95 -11.17 -20.01
N TYR A 122 -7.87 -11.61 -19.34
CA TYR A 122 -6.59 -10.89 -19.26
C TYR A 122 -5.93 -10.63 -20.61
N GLY A 123 -6.20 -11.46 -21.62
CA GLY A 123 -5.61 -11.33 -22.95
C GLY A 123 -4.14 -11.78 -23.07
N LYS A 124 -3.38 -11.80 -21.97
CA LYS A 124 -2.01 -12.35 -21.91
C LYS A 124 -1.65 -12.90 -20.52
N ASP A 125 -0.51 -13.58 -20.46
CA ASP A 125 0.03 -14.12 -19.20
C ASP A 125 0.74 -13.03 -18.38
N HIS A 126 1.01 -13.32 -17.11
CA HIS A 126 1.74 -12.44 -16.22
C HIS A 126 3.17 -12.19 -16.71
N GLU A 127 3.67 -10.97 -16.51
CA GLU A 127 5.02 -10.54 -16.91
C GLU A 127 5.95 -10.31 -15.71
N SER A 128 5.39 -10.18 -14.50
CA SER A 128 6.14 -10.00 -13.26
C SER A 128 5.78 -11.05 -12.19
N SER A 129 6.66 -11.20 -11.18
CA SER A 129 6.38 -12.01 -9.99
C SER A 129 5.18 -11.47 -9.20
N PHE A 130 4.99 -10.14 -9.18
CA PHE A 130 3.86 -9.49 -8.53
C PHE A 130 2.54 -9.85 -9.22
N GLN A 131 2.47 -9.72 -10.56
CA GLN A 131 1.30 -10.10 -11.36
C GLN A 131 0.96 -11.57 -11.19
N ARG A 132 1.98 -12.44 -11.21
CA ARG A 132 1.80 -13.85 -10.91
C ARG A 132 1.14 -14.05 -9.55
N PHE A 133 1.64 -13.36 -8.53
CA PHE A 133 1.17 -13.49 -7.16
C PHE A 133 -0.29 -13.03 -6.98
N ILE A 134 -0.66 -11.86 -7.51
CA ILE A 134 -2.02 -11.34 -7.35
C ILE A 134 -3.07 -12.10 -8.17
N ARG A 135 -2.65 -12.83 -9.21
CA ARG A 135 -3.51 -13.70 -10.03
C ARG A 135 -3.70 -15.08 -9.44
N LEU A 136 -2.95 -15.45 -8.39
CA LEU A 136 -3.11 -16.73 -7.72
C LEU A 136 -4.54 -16.87 -7.19
N LYS A 137 -5.14 -18.03 -7.44
CA LYS A 137 -6.48 -18.31 -6.93
C LYS A 137 -6.45 -18.52 -5.42
N LYS A 138 -7.58 -18.28 -4.78
CA LYS A 138 -7.83 -18.67 -3.38
C LYS A 138 -7.48 -20.14 -3.11
N ASP A 139 -7.71 -20.96 -4.13
CA ASP A 139 -7.35 -22.36 -4.24
C ASP A 139 -5.84 -22.57 -4.46
N GLU A 140 -5.11 -21.77 -5.23
CA GLU A 140 -3.63 -21.91 -5.29
C GLU A 140 -2.93 -21.35 -4.05
N MET A 141 -3.62 -20.52 -3.28
CA MET A 141 -3.20 -20.17 -1.93
C MET A 141 -3.48 -21.29 -0.90
N ILE A 142 -4.35 -22.30 -1.19
CA ILE A 142 -4.80 -23.35 -0.22
C ILE A 142 -5.02 -24.81 -0.77
N SER A 143 -5.60 -25.07 -1.95
CA SER A 143 -5.60 -26.34 -2.75
C SER A 143 -6.10 -26.17 -4.22
N SER A 144 -5.54 -26.90 -5.20
CA SER A 144 -5.67 -26.72 -6.66
C SER A 144 -7.03 -27.07 -7.31
N SER A 145 -7.65 -26.11 -8.01
CA SER A 145 -8.66 -26.39 -9.05
C SER A 145 -8.56 -25.39 -10.24
N SER A 146 -8.68 -25.92 -11.46
CA SER A 146 -8.41 -25.19 -12.71
C SER A 146 -9.68 -24.60 -13.35
N THR A 147 -10.01 -23.35 -13.00
CA THR A 147 -10.93 -22.49 -13.75
C THR A 147 -10.18 -21.51 -14.68
N LYS A 148 -10.87 -20.82 -15.59
CA LYS A 148 -10.24 -19.81 -16.46
C LYS A 148 -9.87 -18.55 -15.64
N ASP A 149 -8.73 -17.93 -15.93
CA ASP A 149 -8.33 -16.64 -15.35
C ASP A 149 -9.26 -15.53 -15.86
N VAL A 150 -10.14 -15.06 -14.99
CA VAL A 150 -11.06 -13.93 -15.25
C VAL A 150 -10.49 -12.70 -14.56
N LEU A 151 -10.44 -11.59 -15.29
CA LEU A 151 -10.12 -10.26 -14.77
C LEU A 151 -11.43 -9.56 -14.38
N PHE A 152 -11.48 -9.06 -13.16
CA PHE A 152 -12.63 -8.38 -12.59
C PHE A 152 -12.39 -6.87 -12.48
N ASP A 153 -13.47 -6.09 -12.58
CA ASP A 153 -13.51 -4.65 -12.27
C ASP A 153 -12.48 -3.80 -13.04
N HIS A 154 -12.04 -4.25 -14.22
CA HIS A 154 -11.06 -3.54 -15.06
C HIS A 154 -11.74 -2.49 -15.95
N HIS A 155 -12.44 -1.56 -15.31
CA HIS A 155 -13.09 -0.44 -15.97
C HIS A 155 -12.73 0.89 -15.28
N PRO A 156 -12.35 1.93 -16.03
CA PRO A 156 -12.02 3.23 -15.46
C PRO A 156 -13.29 3.99 -15.03
N LEU A 157 -13.09 5.12 -14.34
CA LEU A 157 -14.16 6.12 -14.23
C LEU A 157 -14.50 6.63 -15.63
N ASN A 158 -15.77 6.57 -16.01
CA ASN A 158 -16.24 7.10 -17.30
C ASN A 158 -16.21 8.63 -17.28
N LEU A 159 -15.16 9.21 -17.87
CA LEU A 159 -14.99 10.65 -18.00
C LEU A 159 -16.05 11.25 -18.93
N ASN A 160 -16.47 12.47 -18.67
CA ASN A 160 -17.30 13.23 -19.61
C ASN A 160 -16.51 13.55 -20.90
N ASP A 161 -17.22 13.98 -21.94
CA ASP A 161 -16.62 14.23 -23.26
C ASP A 161 -15.46 15.25 -23.20
N ASP A 162 -15.63 16.34 -22.45
CA ASP A 162 -14.61 17.38 -22.31
C ASP A 162 -13.34 16.83 -21.63
N ASP A 163 -13.49 16.06 -20.55
CA ASP A 163 -12.37 15.48 -19.80
C ASP A 163 -11.68 14.38 -20.59
N SER A 164 -12.44 13.57 -21.33
CA SER A 164 -11.90 12.56 -22.24
C SER A 164 -11.06 13.21 -23.36
N GLU A 165 -11.55 14.29 -23.96
CA GLU A 165 -10.81 15.06 -24.96
C GLU A 165 -9.52 15.63 -24.36
N ARG A 166 -9.57 16.25 -23.17
CA ARG A 166 -8.38 16.78 -22.48
C ARG A 166 -7.33 15.69 -22.22
N VAL A 167 -7.75 14.52 -21.72
CA VAL A 167 -6.85 13.40 -21.46
C VAL A 167 -6.21 12.87 -22.74
N SER A 168 -6.96 12.85 -23.86
CA SER A 168 -6.45 12.40 -25.16
C SER A 168 -5.29 13.27 -25.69
N MET A 169 -5.23 14.53 -25.27
CA MET A 169 -4.21 15.50 -25.66
C MET A 169 -2.94 15.45 -24.79
N ILE A 170 -2.93 14.67 -23.71
CA ILE A 170 -1.77 14.56 -22.81
C ILE A 170 -0.64 13.77 -23.52
N PRO A 171 0.58 14.35 -23.65
CA PRO A 171 1.70 13.65 -24.28
C PRO A 171 2.09 12.38 -23.50
N ARG A 172 2.21 11.26 -24.21
CA ARG A 172 2.65 9.97 -23.64
C ARG A 172 4.17 9.93 -23.45
N ARG A 173 4.66 10.68 -22.48
CA ARG A 173 6.07 10.69 -22.06
C ARG A 173 6.16 10.71 -20.55
N ARG A 174 7.22 10.11 -20.00
CA ARG A 174 7.52 10.25 -18.58
C ARG A 174 7.83 11.72 -18.30
N GLU A 175 6.97 12.39 -17.55
CA GLU A 175 7.28 13.72 -17.03
C GLU A 175 8.30 13.57 -15.89
N ARG A 176 9.46 14.24 -16.00
CA ARG A 176 10.29 14.53 -14.82
C ARG A 176 9.65 15.74 -14.14
N THR A 177 8.79 15.50 -13.16
CA THR A 177 8.17 16.58 -12.41
C THR A 177 8.95 16.79 -11.11
N LEU A 178 9.78 17.85 -11.11
CA LEU A 178 10.43 18.56 -9.98
C LEU A 178 11.57 17.86 -9.20
N GLU A 179 12.75 17.74 -9.82
CA GLU A 179 14.05 17.83 -9.13
C GLU A 179 14.70 19.19 -9.46
N THR A 180 14.16 20.35 -9.04
CA THR A 180 14.92 21.62 -9.12
C THR A 180 14.39 22.80 -8.28
N TYR A 181 13.86 22.59 -7.08
CA TYR A 181 13.78 23.65 -6.06
C TYR A 181 13.87 22.93 -4.71
N LEU A 182 15.06 22.75 -4.12
CA LEU A 182 15.72 23.74 -3.26
C LEU A 182 17.22 23.44 -3.19
N VAL A 183 18.04 24.40 -3.62
CA VAL A 183 19.35 24.69 -3.03
C VAL A 183 19.12 25.80 -2.02
#